data_AF-A0A9E1L6H8-F1
#
_entry.id   AF-A0A9E1L6H8-F1
#
_cell.length_a   1.000
_cell.length_b   1.000
_cell.length_c   1.000
_cell.angle_alpha   90.00
_cell.angle_beta   90.00
_cell.angle_gamma   90.00
#
_symmetry.space_group_name_H-M   'P 1'
#
loop_
_entity.id
_entity.type
_entity.pdbx_description
1 polymer ?
#
loop_
_entity_poly.entity_id
_entity_poly.type
_entity_poly.pdbx_seq_one_letter_code
_entity_poly.pdbx_strand_id
1 'polypeptide(L)' 'MKNERLDKLEQELTAMKRSTRRWRGATLGLLICAGLFAADAVGPTVIDHLVVRKLDVITDDGHVALSLAQSKTGGQIDLY' A
#
# COMPACT_ATOMS: atom_id res chain seq x y z
N MET A 1 -21.08 53.70 -7.98
CA MET A 1 -19.91 53.74 -8.88
C MET A 1 -18.60 53.17 -8.32
N LYS A 2 -18.00 53.67 -7.21
CA LYS A 2 -16.73 53.07 -6.70
C LYS A 2 -16.91 51.70 -6.04
N ASN A 3 -18.01 51.50 -5.31
CA ASN A 3 -18.26 50.25 -4.56
C ASN A 3 -18.65 49.07 -5.46
N GLU A 4 -19.42 49.30 -6.53
CA GLU A 4 -19.85 48.23 -7.45
C GLU A 4 -18.69 47.53 -8.17
N ARG A 5 -17.58 48.24 -8.39
CA ARG A 5 -16.37 47.64 -8.99
C ARG A 5 -15.60 46.79 -7.99
N LEU A 6 -15.58 47.21 -6.72
CA LEU A 6 -14.97 46.46 -5.63
C LEU A 6 -15.77 45.18 -5.36
N ASP A 7 -17.09 45.26 -5.29
CA ASP A 7 -17.97 44.10 -5.09
C ASP A 7 -17.83 43.07 -6.22
N LYS A 8 -17.71 43.53 -7.48
CA LYS A 8 -17.43 42.64 -8.61
C LYS A 8 -16.09 41.92 -8.49
N LEU A 9 -15.03 42.64 -8.12
CA LEU A 9 -13.70 42.05 -7.95
C LEU A 9 -13.69 41.02 -6.82
N GLU A 10 -14.37 41.28 -5.70
CA GLU A 10 -14.50 40.29 -4.62
C GLU A 10 -15.27 39.04 -5.05
N GLN A 11 -16.32 39.20 -5.85
CA GLN A 11 -17.05 38.07 -6.42
C GLN A 11 -16.17 37.20 -7.33
N GLU A 12 -15.42 37.82 -8.23
CA GLU A 12 -14.51 37.13 -9.14
C GLU A 12 -13.38 36.41 -8.38
N LEU A 13 -12.83 37.06 -7.35
CA LEU A 13 -11.76 36.49 -6.52
C LEU A 13 -12.27 35.31 -5.67
N THR A 14 -13.52 35.40 -5.20
CA THR A 14 -14.19 34.30 -4.48
C THR A 14 -14.50 33.12 -5.41
N ALA A 15 -14.95 33.39 -6.63
CA ALA A 15 -15.19 32.36 -7.66
C ALA A 15 -13.88 31.65 -8.04
N MET A 16 -12.80 32.42 -8.23
CA MET A 16 -11.47 31.90 -8.53
C MET A 16 -10.94 31.03 -7.39
N LYS A 17 -11.02 31.48 -6.13
CA LYS A 17 -10.63 30.67 -4.95
C LYS A 17 -11.40 29.35 -4.85
N ARG A 18 -12.72 29.36 -5.12
CA ARG A 18 -13.54 28.13 -5.14
C ARG A 18 -13.10 27.17 -6.25
N SER A 19 -12.80 27.71 -7.43
CA SER A 19 -12.27 26.92 -8.55
C SER A 19 -10.93 26.27 -8.20
N THR A 20 -9.97 27.05 -7.69
CA THR A 20 -8.65 26.53 -7.29
C THR A 20 -8.75 25.44 -6.22
N ARG A 21 -9.66 25.59 -5.25
CA ARG A 21 -9.89 24.58 -4.21
C ARG A 21 -10.48 23.28 -4.78
N ARG A 22 -11.41 23.38 -5.75
CA ARG A 22 -11.93 22.20 -6.48
C ARG A 22 -10.83 21.49 -7.26
N TRP A 23 -10.00 22.24 -7.98
CA TRP A 23 -8.90 21.67 -8.76
C TRP A 23 -7.86 21.00 -7.87
N ARG A 24 -7.47 21.61 -6.74
CA ARG A 24 -6.57 20.97 -5.76
C ARG A 24 -7.13 19.65 -5.23
N GLY A 25 -8.43 19.61 -4.92
CA GLY A 25 -9.09 18.37 -4.49
C GLY A 25 -9.11 17.30 -5.58
N ALA A 26 -9.39 17.69 -6.83
CA ALA A 26 -9.37 16.79 -7.98
C ALA A 26 -7.97 16.23 -8.26
N THR A 27 -6.93 17.06 -8.18
CA THR A 27 -5.53 16.62 -8.35
C THR A 27 -5.09 15.67 -7.25
N LEU A 28 -5.41 15.97 -5.98
CA LEU A 28 -5.14 15.07 -4.86
C LEU A 28 -5.86 13.72 -5.02
N GLY A 29 -7.14 13.75 -5.39
CA GLY A 29 -7.91 12.54 -5.66
C GLY A 29 -7.31 11.72 -6.81
N LEU A 30 -6.91 12.36 -7.90
CA LEU A 30 -6.24 11.71 -9.02
C LEU A 30 -4.91 11.06 -8.62
N LEU A 31 -4.09 11.75 -7.81
CA LEU A 31 -2.82 11.21 -7.33
C LEU A 31 -3.01 10.01 -6.40
N ILE A 32 -3.99 10.07 -5.49
CA ILE A 32 -4.32 8.96 -4.59
C ILE A 32 -4.83 7.76 -5.39
N CYS A 33 -5.78 7.98 -6.30
CA CYS A 33 -6.29 6.91 -7.16
C CYS A 33 -5.19 6.31 -8.03
N ALA A 34 -4.34 7.13 -8.65
CA ALA A 34 -3.20 6.65 -9.44
C ALA A 34 -2.23 5.82 -8.61
N GLY A 35 -1.94 6.23 -7.37
CA GLY A 35 -1.10 5.46 -6.44
C GLY A 35 -1.72 4.11 -6.04
N LEU A 36 -3.03 4.09 -5.77
CA LEU A 36 -3.76 2.85 -5.46
C LEU A 36 -3.79 1.88 -6.65
N PHE A 37 -4.09 2.36 -7.86
CA PHE A 37 -4.06 1.54 -9.07
C PHE A 37 -2.65 1.04 -9.38
N ALA A 38 -1.61 1.83 -9.14
CA ALA A 38 -0.23 1.38 -9.29
C ALA A 38 0.14 0.31 -8.25
N ALA A 39 -0.32 0.43 -7.00
CA ALA A 39 -0.09 -0.58 -5.97
C ALA A 39 -0.79 -1.91 -6.28
N ASP A 40 -1.99 -1.88 -6.85
CA ASP A 40 -2.72 -3.06 -7.30
C ASP A 40 -2.03 -3.72 -8.52
N ALA A 41 -1.58 -2.91 -9.48
CA ALA A 41 -0.91 -3.39 -10.70
C ALA A 41 0.50 -3.97 -10.46
N VAL A 42 1.21 -3.52 -9.41
CA VAL A 42 2.55 -4.02 -9.06
C VAL A 42 2.48 -5.36 -8.31
N GLY A 43 1.28 -5.81 -7.92
CA GLY A 43 1.10 -7.04 -7.14
C GLY A 43 1.78 -6.98 -5.78
N PRO A 44 1.59 -8.00 -4.91
CA PRO A 44 2.40 -8.10 -3.70
C PRO A 44 3.87 -8.14 -4.14
N THR A 45 4.65 -7.18 -3.65
CA THR A 45 6.10 -7.17 -3.83
C THR A 45 6.61 -8.40 -3.09
N VAL A 46 6.67 -9.54 -3.79
CA VAL A 46 7.24 -10.77 -3.27
C VAL A 46 8.76 -10.57 -3.27
N ILE A 47 9.23 -10.01 -2.16
CA ILE A 47 10.64 -9.92 -1.82
C ILE A 47 11.00 -11.31 -1.29
N ASP A 48 11.50 -12.18 -2.18
CA ASP A 48 11.91 -13.56 -1.92
C ASP A 48 10.84 -14.57 -1.51
N HIS A 49 10.55 -15.52 -2.40
CA HIS A 49 10.03 -16.82 -1.99
C HIS A 49 11.19 -17.64 -1.42
N LEU A 50 11.41 -17.59 -0.10
CA LEU A 50 12.27 -18.56 0.56
C LEU A 50 11.56 -19.93 0.56
N VAL A 51 11.76 -20.73 -0.48
CA VAL A 51 11.22 -22.09 -0.58
C VAL A 51 12.04 -23.00 0.34
N VAL A 52 11.73 -22.97 1.63
CA VAL A 52 12.34 -23.84 2.64
C VAL A 52 11.75 -25.23 2.48
N ARG A 53 12.54 -26.17 1.94
CA ARG A 53 12.12 -27.58 1.80
C ARG A 53 12.11 -28.34 3.13
N LYS A 54 12.90 -27.88 4.11
CA LYS A 54 13.04 -28.49 5.43
C LYS A 54 13.46 -27.44 6.47
N LEU A 55 12.77 -27.40 7.61
CA LEU A 55 13.12 -26.59 8.78
C LEU A 55 13.29 -27.53 9.97
N ASP A 56 14.51 -27.64 10.47
CA ASP A 56 14.83 -28.40 11.67
C ASP A 56 15.10 -27.42 12.83
N VAL A 57 14.38 -27.57 13.93
CA VAL A 57 14.64 -26.89 15.21
C VAL A 57 15.50 -27.80 16.05
N ILE A 58 16.70 -27.33 16.39
CA ILE A 58 17.69 -28.07 17.18
C ILE A 58 17.70 -27.47 18.58
N THR A 59 17.61 -28.30 19.61
CA THR A 59 17.71 -27.92 21.01
C THR A 59 19.16 -27.70 21.43
N ASP A 60 19.38 -27.03 22.56
CA ASP A 60 20.72 -26.66 23.04
C ASP A 60 21.63 -27.88 23.33
N ASP A 61 21.05 -29.07 23.46
CA ASP A 61 21.72 -30.37 23.62
C ASP A 61 22.06 -31.06 22.27
N GLY A 62 21.75 -30.43 21.14
CA GLY A 62 22.07 -30.92 19.80
C GLY A 62 21.06 -31.92 19.21
N HIS A 63 19.93 -32.15 19.87
CA HIS A 63 18.86 -33.00 19.36
C HIS A 63 17.86 -32.20 18.49
N VAL A 64 17.19 -32.87 17.54
CA VAL A 64 16.14 -32.24 16.74
C VAL A 64 14.84 -32.32 17.54
N ALA A 65 14.26 -31.17 17.88
CA ALA A 65 12.96 -31.10 18.57
C ALA A 65 11.78 -31.01 17.60
N LEU A 66 11.99 -30.43 16.41
CA LEU A 66 10.94 -30.25 15.42
C LEU A 66 11.53 -30.29 14.01
N SER A 67 10.95 -31.07 13.10
CA SER A 67 11.29 -31.07 11.68
C SER A 67 10.03 -30.81 10.85
N LEU A 68 10.05 -29.72 10.07
CA LEU A 68 8.99 -29.34 9.14
C LEU A 68 9.52 -29.50 7.71
N ALA A 69 9.04 -30.48 6.95
CA ALA A 69 9.51 -30.77 5.60
C ALA A 69 8.38 -30.73 4.56
N GLN A 70 8.66 -30.27 3.34
CA GLN A 70 7.71 -30.37 2.23
C GLN A 70 7.86 -31.72 1.53
N SER A 71 6.88 -32.62 1.67
CA SER A 71 6.85 -33.91 0.98
C SER A 71 6.01 -33.85 -0.30
N LYS A 72 6.17 -34.85 -1.18
CA LYS A 72 5.39 -34.97 -2.44
C LYS A 72 3.87 -35.10 -2.22
N THR A 73 3.43 -35.41 -1.01
CA THR A 73 2.03 -35.66 -0.65
C THR A 73 1.41 -34.55 0.21
N GLY A 74 2.10 -33.43 0.40
CA GLY A 74 1.75 -32.39 1.38
C GLY A 74 2.76 -32.38 2.54
N GLY A 75 2.95 -31.24 3.20
CA GLY A 75 3.98 -31.06 4.23
C GLY A 75 3.93 -32.11 5.35
N GLN A 76 5.10 -32.47 5.87
CA GLN A 76 5.33 -33.37 6.99
C GLN A 76 5.82 -32.56 8.19
N ILE A 77 5.26 -32.83 9.36
CA ILE A 77 5.63 -32.23 10.64
C ILE A 77 5.97 -33.38 11.57
N ASP A 78 7.25 -33.51 11.91
CA ASP A 78 7.74 -34.50 12.87
C ASP A 78 8.14 -33.78 14.17
N LEU A 79 7.58 -34.24 15.29
CA LEU A 79 7.90 -33.80 16.65
C LEU A 79 8.61 -34.97 17.36
N TYR A 80 9.72 -34.67 18.02
CA TYR A 80 10.58 -35.65 18.69
C TYR A 80 10.67 -35.38 20.19
#